data_AF-A0A356AQ55-F1
#
_entry.id   AF-A0A356AQ55-F1
#
_cell.length_a   1.000
_cell.length_b   1.000
_cell.length_c   1.000
_cell.angle_alpha   90.00
_cell.angle_beta   90.00
_cell.angle_gamma   90.00
#
_symmetry.space_group_name_H-M   'P 1'
#
loop_
_entity.id
_entity.type
_entity.pdbx_description
1 polymer ?
#
loop_
_entity_poly.entity_id
_entity_poly.type
_entity_poly.pdbx_seq_one_letter_code
_entity_poly.pdbx_strand_id
1 'polypeptide(L)'
;MTGQAQNQRKTGGKMLKKRLMALFLILSVLLSLAATAYADGVDQTDLLLSESSVLMKKGEILSLTAYSGTTPASDVLWSSSNPAAVRVDAYGTVVAQ
;
A
#
# COMPACT_ATOMS: atom_id res chain seq x y z
N MET A 1 18.69 46.70 -44.84
CA MET A 1 17.85 45.56 -44.41
C MET A 1 18.37 44.92 -43.10
N THR A 2 18.67 45.72 -42.07
CA THR A 2 19.42 45.25 -40.87
C THR A 2 18.59 45.09 -39.59
N GLY A 3 17.31 45.51 -39.58
CA GLY A 3 16.43 45.41 -38.41
C GLY A 3 15.79 44.04 -38.17
N GLN A 4 15.72 43.17 -39.18
CA GLN A 4 15.06 41.86 -39.10
C GLN A 4 15.89 40.84 -38.29
N ALA A 5 17.21 40.82 -38.47
CA ALA A 5 18.10 39.84 -37.82
C ALA A 5 18.29 40.08 -36.31
N GLN A 6 18.36 41.34 -35.86
CA GLN A 6 18.45 41.65 -34.42
C GLN A 6 17.13 41.40 -33.68
N ASN A 7 15.99 41.67 -34.32
CA ASN A 7 14.68 41.36 -33.75
C ASN A 7 14.47 39.85 -33.64
N GLN A 8 14.94 39.07 -34.63
CA GLN A 8 14.96 37.61 -34.60
C GLN A 8 15.84 37.04 -33.46
N ARG A 9 17.05 37.59 -33.22
CA ARG A 9 17.91 37.18 -32.08
C ARG A 9 17.30 37.53 -30.72
N LYS A 10 16.72 38.74 -30.57
CA LYS A 10 16.00 39.15 -29.36
C LYS A 10 14.74 38.30 -29.12
N THR A 11 14.01 37.98 -30.18
CA THR A 11 12.79 37.15 -30.12
C THR A 11 13.14 35.69 -29.83
N GLY A 12 14.18 35.14 -30.44
CA GLY A 12 14.71 33.81 -30.18
C GLY A 12 15.20 33.64 -28.75
N GLY A 13 15.95 34.60 -28.21
CA GLY A 13 16.38 34.59 -26.80
C GLY A 13 15.19 34.71 -25.82
N LYS A 14 14.20 35.54 -26.13
CA LYS A 14 12.96 35.67 -25.35
C LYS A 14 12.12 34.40 -25.41
N MET A 15 12.10 33.73 -26.57
CA MET A 15 11.41 32.45 -26.79
C MET A 15 12.15 31.30 -26.10
N LEU A 16 13.48 31.30 -26.07
CA LEU A 16 14.29 30.33 -25.35
C LEU A 16 14.10 30.46 -23.83
N LYS A 17 14.10 31.69 -23.28
CA LYS A 17 13.82 31.93 -21.86
C LYS A 17 12.41 31.51 -21.47
N LYS A 18 11.40 31.76 -22.32
CA LYS A 18 10.01 31.30 -22.11
C LYS A 18 9.90 29.78 -22.17
N ARG A 19 10.57 29.12 -23.13
CA ARG A 19 10.62 27.65 -23.24
C ARG A 19 11.35 27.03 -22.06
N LEU A 20 12.45 27.63 -21.59
CA LEU A 20 13.20 27.18 -20.41
C LEU A 20 12.37 27.32 -19.14
N MET A 21 11.64 28.43 -18.97
CA MET A 21 10.73 28.64 -17.84
C MET A 21 9.57 27.63 -17.88
N ALA A 22 8.98 27.37 -19.05
CA ALA A 22 7.94 26.35 -19.19
C ALA A 22 8.47 24.93 -18.89
N LEU A 23 9.68 24.59 -19.36
CA LEU A 23 10.35 23.33 -19.04
C LEU A 23 10.63 23.20 -17.53
N PHE A 24 11.10 24.26 -16.89
CA PHE A 24 11.34 24.26 -15.45
C PHE A 24 10.05 24.09 -14.64
N LEU A 25 8.95 24.75 -15.05
CA LEU A 25 7.64 24.57 -14.42
C LEU A 25 7.12 23.15 -14.60
N ILE A 26 7.19 22.60 -15.82
CA ILE A 26 6.78 21.21 -16.10
C ILE A 26 7.64 20.22 -15.30
N LEU A 27 8.95 20.44 -15.23
CA LEU A 27 9.87 19.62 -14.43
C LEU A 27 9.57 19.71 -12.94
N SER A 28 9.23 20.89 -12.42
CA SER A 28 8.87 21.08 -11.00
C SER A 28 7.57 20.35 -10.63
N VAL A 29 6.58 20.33 -11.53
CA VAL A 29 5.33 19.57 -11.34
C VAL A 29 5.58 18.07 -11.44
N LEU A 30 6.41 17.62 -12.38
CA LEU A 30 6.81 16.21 -12.51
C LEU A 30 7.58 15.71 -11.27
N LEU A 31 8.50 16.52 -10.73
CA LEU A 31 9.27 16.16 -9.54
C LEU A 31 8.39 16.13 -8.28
N SER A 32 7.35 16.97 -8.22
CA SER A 32 6.34 16.94 -7.14
C SER A 32 5.44 15.70 -7.21
N LEU A 33 5.21 15.15 -8.41
CA LEU A 33 4.36 13.98 -8.61
C LEU A 33 5.06 12.64 -8.29
N ALA A 34 6.39 12.64 -8.17
CA ALA A 34 7.19 11.44 -7.86
C ALA A 34 7.35 11.16 -6.36
N ALA A 35 6.73 11.95 -5.48
CA ALA A 35 6.70 11.65 -4.05
C ALA A 35 5.60 10.62 -3.75
N THR A 36 5.75 9.39 -4.26
CA THR A 36 5.13 8.25 -3.59
C THR A 36 5.83 8.11 -2.25
N ALA A 37 5.24 8.70 -1.20
CA ALA A 37 5.57 8.30 0.15
C ALA A 37 5.23 6.82 0.24
N TYR A 38 6.24 5.96 0.16
CA TYR A 38 6.15 4.65 0.77
C TYR A 38 6.04 4.97 2.25
N ALA A 39 4.79 5.04 2.75
CA ALA A 39 4.58 4.72 4.14
C ALA A 39 5.29 3.38 4.31
N ASP A 40 6.26 3.33 5.23
CA ASP A 40 6.95 2.13 5.62
C ASP A 40 5.86 1.11 5.89
N GLY A 41 5.62 0.26 4.90
CA GLY A 41 4.59 -0.74 4.97
C GLY A 41 5.10 -1.61 6.07
N VAL A 42 4.52 -1.50 7.28
CA VAL A 42 4.60 -2.52 8.30
C VAL A 42 4.49 -3.81 7.52
N ASP A 43 5.59 -4.58 7.46
CA ASP A 43 5.64 -5.83 6.74
C ASP A 43 4.33 -6.49 7.04
N GLN A 44 3.45 -6.61 6.04
CA GLN A 44 2.17 -7.26 6.23
C GLN A 44 2.59 -8.65 6.64
N THR A 45 2.59 -8.90 7.96
CA THR A 45 3.24 -10.06 8.52
C THR A 45 2.60 -11.22 7.80
N ASP A 46 3.41 -12.05 7.14
CA ASP A 46 2.98 -13.20 6.34
C ASP A 46 2.34 -14.24 7.27
N LEU A 47 1.28 -13.83 7.97
CA LEU A 47 0.52 -14.59 8.95
C LEU A 47 -0.67 -15.17 8.21
N LEU A 48 -0.53 -16.43 7.81
CA LEU A 48 -1.58 -17.17 7.14
C LEU A 48 -2.35 -18.01 8.16
N LEU A 49 -3.64 -18.23 7.91
CA LEU A 49 -4.44 -19.18 8.67
C LEU A 49 -4.64 -20.45 7.84
N SER A 50 -4.77 -21.59 8.53
CA SER A 50 -5.11 -22.86 7.90
C SER A 50 -6.41 -22.79 7.10
N GLU A 51 -7.37 -21.98 7.57
CA GLU A 51 -8.64 -21.71 6.88
C GLU A 51 -8.96 -20.22 6.96
N SER A 52 -9.41 -19.62 5.86
CA SER A 52 -9.89 -18.23 5.82
C SER A 52 -11.40 -18.10 6.02
N SER A 53 -12.15 -19.19 5.83
CA SER A 53 -13.60 -19.22 6.00
C SER A 53 -14.10 -20.66 6.17
N VAL A 54 -15.04 -20.86 7.10
CA VAL A 54 -15.67 -22.16 7.35
C VAL A 54 -17.15 -21.93 7.69
N LEU A 55 -18.02 -22.82 7.21
CA LEU A 55 -19.41 -22.88 7.63
C LEU A 55 -19.53 -23.88 8.78
N MET A 56 -19.90 -23.39 9.97
CA MET A 56 -20.01 -24.21 11.18
C MET A 56 -21.45 -24.20 11.70
N LYS A 57 -21.87 -25.33 12.27
CA LYS A 57 -23.12 -25.41 13.04
C LYS A 57 -22.86 -25.06 14.49
N LYS A 58 -23.88 -24.56 15.19
CA LYS A 58 -23.82 -24.28 16.64
C LYS A 58 -23.30 -25.51 17.41
N GLY A 59 -22.29 -25.29 18.26
CA GLY A 59 -21.61 -26.31 19.05
C GLY A 59 -20.48 -27.06 18.33
N GLU A 60 -20.26 -26.82 17.04
CA GLU A 60 -19.16 -27.41 16.29
C GLU A 60 -17.80 -26.82 16.71
N ILE A 61 -16.76 -27.64 16.62
CA ILE A 61 -15.39 -27.32 17.05
C ILE A 61 -14.45 -27.45 15.84
N LEU A 62 -13.59 -26.45 15.66
CA LEU A 62 -12.55 -26.41 14.63
C LEU A 62 -11.21 -26.00 15.24
N SER A 63 -10.12 -26.59 14.80
CA SER A 63 -8.77 -26.13 15.17
C SER A 63 -8.20 -25.28 14.03
N LEU A 64 -7.83 -24.04 14.33
CA LEU A 64 -7.09 -23.19 13.39
C LEU A 64 -5.60 -23.21 13.73
N THR A 65 -4.77 -23.15 12.69
CA THR A 65 -3.32 -22.98 12.83
C THR A 65 -2.92 -21.70 12.12
N ALA A 66 -2.14 -20.84 12.78
CA ALA A 66 -1.50 -19.71 12.13
C ALA A 66 -0.10 -20.10 11.68
N TYR A 67 0.34 -19.54 10.55
CA TYR A 67 1.64 -19.81 9.93
C TYR A 67 2.38 -18.50 9.70
N SER A 68 3.69 -18.49 9.95
CA SER A 68 4.60 -17.47 9.46
C SER A 68 5.33 -18.04 8.25
N GLY A 69 4.92 -17.63 7.05
CA GLY A 69 5.35 -18.29 5.82
C GLY A 69 4.91 -19.77 5.75
N THR A 70 5.86 -20.70 5.69
CA THR A 70 5.59 -22.16 5.60
C THR A 70 5.65 -22.91 6.93
N THR A 71 5.95 -22.21 8.03
CA THR A 71 6.09 -22.82 9.36
C THR A 71 4.96 -22.39 10.28
N PRO A 72 4.42 -23.27 11.15
CA PRO A 72 3.47 -22.88 12.17
C PRO A 72 4.03 -21.76 13.05
N ALA A 73 3.24 -20.71 13.27
CA ALA A 73 3.62 -19.58 14.10
C ALA A 73 3.58 -19.98 15.59
N SER A 74 4.56 -19.51 16.36
CA SER A 74 4.55 -19.54 17.82
C SER A 74 4.01 -18.23 18.38
N ASP A 75 3.63 -18.23 19.66
CA ASP A 75 3.24 -17.02 20.42
C ASP A 75 2.08 -16.24 19.79
N VAL A 76 1.13 -16.97 19.21
CA VAL A 76 -0.04 -16.41 18.52
C VAL A 76 -1.09 -15.99 19.54
N LEU A 77 -1.53 -14.73 19.45
CA LEU A 77 -2.66 -14.24 20.22
C LEU A 77 -3.95 -14.37 19.40
N TRP A 78 -4.86 -15.22 19.87
CA TRP A 78 -6.16 -15.44 19.24
C TRP A 78 -7.24 -14.53 19.84
N SER A 79 -8.11 -14.01 18.97
CA SER A 79 -9.33 -13.33 19.38
C SER A 79 -10.43 -13.49 18.34
N SER A 80 -11.68 -13.44 18.78
CA SER A 80 -12.85 -13.39 17.89
C SER A 80 -13.39 -11.97 17.88
N SER A 81 -13.63 -11.44 16.68
CA SER A 81 -14.28 -10.13 16.51
C SER A 81 -15.76 -10.17 16.91
N ASN A 82 -16.38 -11.36 16.96
CA ASN A 82 -17.74 -11.56 17.42
C ASN A 82 -17.86 -12.78 18.35
N PRO A 83 -17.52 -12.64 19.65
CA PRO A 83 -17.57 -13.72 20.62
C PRO A 83 -18.96 -14.35 20.84
N ALA A 84 -20.04 -13.65 20.47
CA ALA A 84 -21.41 -14.17 20.58
C ALA A 84 -21.75 -15.17 19.47
N ALA A 85 -21.04 -15.13 18.33
CA ALA A 85 -21.19 -16.09 17.26
C ALA A 85 -20.15 -17.22 17.36
N VAL A 86 -18.91 -16.87 17.69
CA VAL A 86 -17.77 -17.80 17.70
C VAL A 86 -16.81 -17.42 18.81
N ARG A 87 -16.39 -18.38 19.62
CA ARG A 87 -15.32 -18.21 20.61
C ARG A 87 -14.06 -18.93 20.12
N VAL A 88 -12.89 -18.37 20.42
CA VAL A 88 -11.59 -19.00 20.17
C VAL A 88 -10.80 -18.99 21.47
N ASP A 89 -10.09 -20.07 21.78
CA ASP A 89 -9.20 -20.15 22.94
C ASP A 89 -7.75 -19.78 22.59
N ALA A 90 -6.85 -19.86 23.59
CA ALA A 90 -5.44 -19.52 23.42
C ALA A 90 -4.66 -20.46 22.49
N TYR A 91 -5.24 -21.62 22.14
CA TYR A 91 -4.61 -22.64 21.30
C TYR A 91 -5.16 -22.64 19.87
N GLY A 92 -6.06 -21.71 19.53
CA GLY A 92 -6.72 -21.67 18.23
C GLY A 92 -7.89 -22.64 18.10
N THR A 93 -8.44 -23.15 19.22
CA THR A 93 -9.66 -23.96 19.21
C THR A 93 -10.87 -23.03 19.09
N VAL A 94 -11.60 -23.18 18.00
CA VAL A 94 -12.76 -22.38 17.63
C VAL A 94 -14.05 -23.15 17.93
N VAL A 95 -14.99 -22.54 18.65
CA VAL A 95 -16.30 -23.12 18.99
C VAL A 95 -17.43 -22.19 18.56
N ALA A 96 -18.30 -22.68 17.70
CA ALA A 96 -19.52 -21.96 17.29
C ALA A 96 -20.56 -21.94 18.42
N GLN A 97 -21.15 -20.77 18.68
CA GLN A 97 -22.07 -20.53 19.81
C GLN A 97 -23.55 -20.74 19.45
#